data_AF-H2J0P9-F1
#
_entry.id   AF-H2J0P9-F1
#
_cell.length_a   1.000
_cell.length_b   1.000
_cell.length_c   1.000
_cell.angle_alpha   90.00
_cell.angle_beta   90.00
_cell.angle_gamma   90.00
#
_symmetry.space_group_name_H-M   'P 1'
#
loop_
_entity.id
_entity.type
_entity.pdbx_description
1 polymer ?
#
loop_
_entity_poly.entity_id
_entity_poly.type
_entity_poly.pdbx_seq_one_letter_code
_entity_poly.pdbx_strand_id
1 'polypeptide(L)'
;MRLLGFVLFAVALLCNTAVARQHTQPSSQDSELIEQGDYTNSDGQEIHRPAHTKSGKAPDGASAQCRDGTYSFSTHRRGTCSGHGGVAAWLN
;
A
#
# COMPACT_ATOMS: atom_id res chain seq x y z
N MET A 1 44.07 28.68 27.70
CA MET A 1 42.79 29.42 27.62
C MET A 1 42.46 29.64 26.16
N ARG A 2 41.28 29.14 25.75
CA ARG A 2 40.45 29.68 24.67
C ARG A 2 41.10 29.76 23.30
N LEU A 3 41.14 28.66 22.53
CA LEU A 3 40.99 28.71 21.05
C LEU A 3 41.02 27.35 20.33
N LEU A 4 41.11 26.20 21.04
CA LEU A 4 41.02 24.87 20.40
C LEU A 4 39.66 24.16 20.58
N GLY A 5 38.64 24.84 21.14
CA GLY A 5 37.39 24.19 21.56
C GLY A 5 36.14 24.47 20.71
N PHE A 6 36.22 25.24 19.63
CA PHE A 6 35.02 25.75 18.93
C PHE A 6 34.86 25.30 17.47
N VAL A 7 35.73 24.43 16.95
CA VAL A 7 35.68 24.03 15.52
C VAL A 7 35.05 22.64 15.30
N LEU A 8 34.85 21.82 16.34
CA LEU A 8 34.38 20.44 16.17
C LEU A 8 32.91 20.19 16.52
N PHE A 9 32.13 21.19 16.92
CA PHE A 9 30.73 20.98 17.36
C PHE A 9 29.66 21.49 16.39
N ALA A 10 30.02 21.99 15.21
CA ALA A 10 29.08 22.69 14.31
C ALA A 10 28.90 22.04 12.92
N VAL A 11 29.29 20.78 12.72
CA VAL A 11 29.14 20.07 11.42
C VAL A 11 28.48 18.69 11.59
N ALA A 12 27.51 18.57 12.50
CA ALA A 12 26.71 17.35 12.68
C ALA A 12 25.20 17.59 12.51
N LEU A 13 24.82 18.67 11.81
CA LEU A 13 23.43 18.99 11.43
C LEU A 13 23.20 18.86 9.91
N LEU A 14 23.98 18.00 9.25
CA LEU A 14 23.76 17.62 7.86
C LEU A 14 23.50 16.12 7.85
N CYS A 15 22.41 15.70 7.21
CA CYS A 15 21.93 14.32 7.06
C CYS A 15 20.89 13.83 8.09
N ASN A 16 19.87 14.63 8.39
CA ASN A 16 18.54 14.03 8.52
C ASN A 16 18.04 13.73 7.11
N THR A 17 18.51 12.64 6.51
CA THR A 17 17.81 12.01 5.39
C THR A 17 16.54 11.42 5.97
N ALA A 18 15.50 12.24 6.06
CA ALA A 18 14.15 11.72 6.11
C ALA A 18 13.98 10.92 4.81
N VAL A 19 14.24 9.61 4.89
CA VAL A 19 13.73 8.64 3.94
C VAL A 19 12.22 8.69 4.14
N ALA A 20 11.58 9.65 3.48
CA ALA A 20 10.17 9.57 3.18
C ALA A 20 10.03 8.22 2.47
N ARG A 21 9.27 7.29 3.07
CA ARG A 21 8.92 6.06 2.38
C ARG A 21 8.38 6.51 1.03
N GLN A 22 9.05 6.08 -0.04
CA GLN A 22 8.56 6.31 -1.38
C GLN A 22 7.19 5.66 -1.41
N HIS A 23 6.14 6.49 -1.40
CA HIS A 23 4.83 6.07 -1.82
C HIS A 23 5.06 5.54 -3.23
N THR A 24 4.95 4.22 -3.39
CA THR A 24 5.08 3.56 -4.68
C THR A 24 4.22 4.35 -5.65
N GLN A 25 4.87 4.81 -6.71
CA GLN A 25 4.27 5.59 -7.79
C GLN A 25 2.91 4.97 -8.14
N PRO A 26 1.80 5.74 -8.17
CA PRO A 26 0.48 5.18 -8.43
C PRO A 26 0.56 4.40 -9.73
N SER A 27 0.39 3.09 -9.62
CA SER A 27 0.40 2.23 -10.78
C SER A 27 -0.77 2.66 -11.67
N SER A 28 -0.69 2.45 -12.98
CA SER A 28 -1.78 2.76 -13.92
C SER A 28 -3.13 2.14 -13.53
N GLN A 29 -3.13 1.19 -12.59
CA GLN A 29 -4.31 0.52 -12.06
C GLN A 29 -5.11 1.35 -11.06
N ASP A 30 -4.48 2.26 -10.31
CA ASP A 30 -5.23 3.18 -9.40
C ASP A 30 -6.23 4.03 -10.16
N SER A 31 -5.95 4.27 -11.45
CA SER A 31 -6.86 5.00 -12.35
C SER A 31 -8.14 4.21 -12.66
N GLU A 32 -8.11 2.88 -12.57
CA GLU A 32 -9.24 1.99 -12.83
C GLU A 32 -10.04 1.66 -11.55
N LEU A 33 -9.39 1.70 -10.39
CA LEU A 33 -10.04 1.47 -9.09
C LEU A 33 -10.85 2.70 -8.65
N ILE A 34 -12.02 2.45 -8.05
CA ILE A 34 -12.92 3.50 -7.57
C ILE A 34 -12.54 3.88 -6.14
N GLU A 35 -12.54 2.92 -5.23
CA GLU A 35 -12.06 3.09 -3.87
C GLU A 35 -10.53 3.21 -3.87
N GLN A 36 -10.01 4.04 -2.97
CA GLN A 36 -8.59 4.38 -2.90
C GLN A 36 -8.02 4.01 -1.53
N GLY A 37 -6.72 3.73 -1.52
CA GLY A 37 -5.90 3.57 -0.33
C GLY A 37 -5.58 2.13 0.04
N ASP A 38 -4.57 2.00 0.89
CA ASP A 38 -3.92 0.72 1.12
C ASP A 38 -3.97 0.34 2.60
N TYR A 39 -3.57 -0.90 2.88
CA TYR A 39 -3.33 -1.39 4.24
C TYR A 39 -2.07 -2.25 4.25
N THR A 40 -1.41 -2.31 5.40
CA THR A 40 -0.29 -3.24 5.60
C THR A 40 -0.83 -4.57 6.14
N ASN A 41 -0.58 -5.67 5.42
CA ASN A 41 -0.96 -7.00 5.87
C ASN A 41 -0.01 -7.53 6.96
N SER A 42 -0.28 -8.73 7.49
CA SER A 42 0.57 -9.37 8.52
C SER A 42 1.99 -9.70 8.06
N ASP A 43 2.22 -9.79 6.74
CA ASP A 43 3.55 -10.04 6.16
C ASP A 43 4.33 -8.74 5.93
N GLY A 44 3.76 -7.59 6.31
CA GLY A 44 4.38 -6.28 6.11
C GLY A 44 4.25 -5.74 4.69
N GLN A 45 3.42 -6.35 3.83
CA GLN A 45 3.17 -5.90 2.46
C GLN A 45 2.08 -4.83 2.46
N GLU A 46 2.30 -3.78 1.67
CA GLU A 46 1.29 -2.75 1.39
C GLU A 46 0.37 -3.25 0.27
N ILE A 47 -0.91 -3.41 0.60
CA ILE A 47 -1.92 -4.04 -0.24
C ILE A 47 -3.07 -3.07 -0.41
N HIS A 48 -3.56 -2.94 -1.64
CA HIS A 48 -4.73 -2.12 -1.89
C HIS A 48 -5.97 -2.69 -1.21
N ARG A 49 -6.80 -1.81 -0.64
CA ARG A 49 -8.08 -2.24 -0.07
C ARG A 49 -9.01 -2.76 -1.18
N PRO A 50 -10.01 -3.61 -0.84
CA PRO A 50 -10.97 -4.04 -1.84
C PRO A 50 -11.64 -2.85 -2.53
N ALA A 51 -11.69 -2.90 -3.86
CA ALA A 51 -12.19 -1.81 -4.68
C ALA A 51 -12.97 -2.32 -5.89
N HIS A 52 -14.00 -1.58 -6.30
CA HIS A 52 -14.67 -1.73 -7.58
C HIS A 52 -13.78 -1.18 -8.69
N THR A 53 -13.95 -1.72 -9.89
CA THR A 53 -13.35 -1.18 -11.11
C THR A 53 -14.36 -0.38 -11.92
N LYS A 54 -13.90 0.69 -12.57
CA LYS A 54 -14.73 1.49 -13.49
C LYS A 54 -15.22 0.67 -14.69
N SER A 55 -14.45 -0.31 -15.12
CA SER A 55 -14.78 -1.18 -16.25
C SER A 55 -15.66 -2.39 -15.88
N GLY A 56 -15.78 -2.69 -14.58
CA GLY A 56 -16.38 -3.93 -14.07
C GLY A 56 -15.52 -5.19 -14.29
N LYS A 57 -14.36 -5.09 -14.96
CA LYS A 57 -13.44 -6.20 -15.16
C LYS A 57 -12.51 -6.36 -13.95
N ALA A 58 -11.94 -7.55 -13.80
CA ALA A 58 -10.91 -7.78 -12.80
C ALA A 58 -9.66 -6.96 -13.14
N PRO A 59 -9.15 -6.13 -12.23
CA PRO A 59 -7.88 -5.44 -12.41
C PRO A 59 -6.72 -6.44 -12.21
N ASP A 60 -5.56 -6.20 -12.82
CA ASP A 60 -4.44 -7.13 -12.59
C ASP A 60 -4.00 -7.09 -11.12
N GLY A 61 -3.51 -8.21 -10.61
CA GLY A 61 -3.11 -8.32 -9.21
C GLY A 61 -4.27 -8.52 -8.22
N ALA A 62 -5.53 -8.40 -8.65
CA ALA A 62 -6.65 -8.85 -7.84
C ALA A 62 -6.57 -10.37 -7.64
N SER A 63 -6.64 -10.81 -6.39
CA SER A 63 -6.60 -12.23 -6.03
C SER A 63 -8.00 -12.84 -5.92
N ALA A 64 -9.03 -12.02 -5.70
CA ALA A 64 -10.41 -12.46 -5.55
C ALA A 64 -11.43 -11.41 -5.99
N GLN A 65 -12.60 -11.88 -6.40
CA GLN A 65 -13.82 -11.07 -6.48
C GLN A 65 -14.70 -11.35 -5.26
N CYS A 66 -15.10 -10.31 -4.55
CA CYS A 66 -16.00 -10.37 -3.41
C CYS A 66 -17.48 -10.36 -3.85
N ARG A 67 -18.39 -10.77 -2.96
CA ARG A 67 -19.83 -10.84 -3.28
C ARG A 67 -20.51 -9.49 -3.46
N ASP A 68 -19.95 -8.43 -2.88
CA ASP A 68 -20.44 -7.07 -3.08
C ASP A 68 -19.98 -6.44 -4.40
N GLY A 69 -19.15 -7.14 -5.19
CA GLY A 69 -18.63 -6.67 -6.47
C GLY A 69 -17.25 -6.03 -6.41
N THR A 70 -16.68 -5.85 -5.21
CA THR A 70 -15.28 -5.40 -5.07
C THR A 70 -14.29 -6.49 -5.46
N TYR A 71 -13.10 -6.06 -5.90
CA TYR A 71 -11.95 -6.91 -6.14
C TYR A 71 -10.96 -6.77 -4.98
N SER A 72 -10.57 -7.89 -4.38
CA SER A 72 -9.60 -7.94 -3.28
C SER A 72 -8.19 -8.20 -3.82
N PHE A 73 -7.21 -7.56 -3.20
CA PHE A 73 -5.78 -7.72 -3.49
C PHE A 73 -5.06 -8.50 -2.39
N SER A 74 -5.80 -9.14 -1.47
CA SER A 74 -5.21 -9.86 -0.35
C SER A 74 -4.32 -11.00 -0.82
N THR A 75 -3.13 -11.12 -0.25
CA THR A 75 -2.19 -12.23 -0.50
C THR A 75 -2.56 -13.49 0.27
N HIS A 76 -3.48 -13.38 1.24
CA HIS A 76 -3.95 -14.50 2.04
C HIS A 76 -5.37 -14.88 1.65
N ARG A 77 -5.72 -16.16 1.82
CA ARG A 77 -7.11 -16.63 1.63
C ARG A 77 -7.98 -16.57 2.89
N ARG A 78 -7.37 -16.53 4.08
CA ARG A 78 -8.11 -16.46 5.34
C ARG A 78 -8.61 -15.04 5.55
N GLY A 79 -9.92 -14.88 5.74
CA GLY A 79 -10.56 -13.59 6.01
C GLY A 79 -10.75 -12.69 4.78
N THR A 80 -10.34 -13.13 3.59
CA THR A 80 -10.56 -12.41 2.32
C THR A 80 -12.05 -12.16 2.11
N CYS A 81 -12.39 -10.94 1.72
CA CYS A 81 -13.78 -10.50 1.53
C CYS A 81 -14.69 -10.66 2.76
N SER A 82 -14.17 -10.83 3.99
CA SER A 82 -15.00 -11.03 5.18
C SER A 82 -15.97 -9.87 5.46
N GLY A 83 -15.52 -8.62 5.27
CA GLY A 83 -16.38 -7.43 5.32
C GLY A 83 -17.24 -7.19 4.07
N HIS A 84 -17.05 -8.01 3.03
CA HIS A 84 -17.59 -7.83 1.68
C HIS A 84 -18.50 -9.01 1.27
N GLY A 85 -19.09 -9.69 2.26
CA GLY A 85 -20.02 -10.81 2.05
C GLY A 85 -19.35 -12.15 1.69
N GLY A 86 -18.03 -12.24 1.77
CA GLY A 86 -17.24 -13.41 1.41
C GLY A 86 -16.81 -13.41 -0.06
N VAL A 87 -15.99 -14.39 -0.41
CA VAL A 87 -15.44 -14.53 -1.77
C VAL A 87 -16.50 -15.12 -2.70
N ALA A 88 -16.72 -14.45 -3.83
CA ALA A 88 -17.53 -14.97 -4.94
C ALA A 88 -16.68 -15.85 -5.87
N ALA A 89 -15.49 -15.38 -6.23
CA ALA A 89 -14.55 -16.11 -7.09
C ALA A 89 -13.09 -15.80 -6.71
N TRP A 90 -12.20 -16.78 -6.91
CA TRP A 90 -10.76 -16.60 -6.82
C TRP A 90 -10.18 -16.42 -8.23
N LEU A 91 -9.26 -15.48 -8.40
CA LEU A 91 -8.82 -14.99 -9.72
C LEU A 91 -7.44 -15.48 -10.18
N ASN A 92 -6.83 -16.39 -9.39
CA ASN A 92 -5.62 -17.19 -9.66
C ASN A 92 -4.63 -16.67 -10.72
#